data_AF-A0AAV7LNU4-F1
#
_entry.id   AF-A0AAV7LNU4-F1
#
_cell.length_a   1.000
_cell.length_b   1.000
_cell.length_c   1.000
_cell.angle_alpha   90.00
_cell.angle_beta   90.00
_cell.angle_gamma   90.00
#
_symmetry.space_group_name_H-M   'P 1'
#
loop_
_entity.id
_entity.type
_entity.pdbx_description
1 polymer ?
#
loop_
_entity_poly.entity_id
_entity_poly.type
_entity_poly.pdbx_seq_one_letter_code
_entity_poly.pdbx_strand_id
1 'polypeptide(L)'
;MRSKDNLSNEQRNALRSLQEDMNITIKPAGKGGGVVVFDTQDYERRAEGLLSVKEHYRQVPLMMMDKVGKETEEVINKGLLKG
;
A
#
# COMPACT_ATOMS: atom_id res chain seq x y z
N MET A 1 -14.57 -13.04 -28.19
CA MET A 1 -13.23 -13.31 -28.76
C MET A 1 -12.24 -13.33 -27.60
N ARG A 2 -11.67 -14.49 -27.21
CA ARG A 2 -10.64 -14.51 -26.17
C ARG A 2 -9.37 -13.91 -26.78
N SER A 3 -8.87 -12.82 -26.18
CA SER A 3 -7.62 -12.17 -26.58
C SER A 3 -6.50 -13.21 -26.57
N LYS A 4 -5.75 -13.28 -27.66
CA LYS A 4 -4.56 -14.11 -27.77
C LYS A 4 -3.58 -13.59 -26.72
N ASP A 5 -3.17 -14.46 -25.81
CA ASP A 5 -2.20 -14.10 -24.77
C ASP A 5 -0.90 -13.64 -25.45
N ASN A 6 -0.50 -12.39 -25.20
CA ASN A 6 0.63 -11.74 -25.84
C ASN A 6 1.97 -12.08 -25.15
N LEU A 7 1.95 -12.94 -24.13
CA LEU A 7 3.15 -13.33 -23.39
C LEU A 7 3.74 -14.64 -23.91
N SER A 8 5.05 -14.61 -24.15
CA SER A 8 5.85 -15.82 -24.39
C SER A 8 5.92 -16.69 -23.14
N ASN A 9 6.35 -17.94 -23.29
CA ASN A 9 6.52 -18.85 -22.16
C ASN A 9 7.60 -18.34 -21.19
N GLU A 10 8.67 -17.79 -21.72
CA GLU A 10 9.78 -17.19 -20.95
C GLU A 10 9.29 -16.01 -20.13
N GLN A 11 8.48 -15.12 -20.73
CA GLN A 11 7.88 -13.98 -20.03
C GLN A 11 6.93 -14.44 -18.92
N ARG A 12 6.14 -15.49 -19.16
CA ARG A 12 5.23 -16.05 -18.16
C ARG A 12 6.01 -16.67 -16.98
N ASN A 13 7.11 -17.35 -17.25
CA ASN A 13 8.00 -17.90 -16.23
C ASN A 13 8.68 -16.78 -15.43
N ALA A 14 9.14 -15.72 -16.09
CA ALA A 14 9.72 -14.55 -15.42
C ALA A 14 8.71 -13.87 -14.49
N LEU A 15 7.46 -13.68 -14.94
CA LEU A 15 6.39 -13.11 -14.11
C LEU A 15 6.07 -14.00 -12.91
N ARG A 16 6.04 -15.33 -13.09
CA ARG A 16 5.85 -16.27 -11.98
C ARG A 16 7.00 -16.16 -10.96
N SER A 17 8.24 -16.17 -11.43
CA SER A 17 9.41 -15.99 -10.55
C SER A 17 9.35 -14.67 -9.79
N LEU A 18 8.89 -13.59 -10.42
CA LEU A 18 8.73 -12.28 -9.78
C LEU A 18 7.62 -12.27 -8.73
N GLN A 19 6.53 -13.03 -8.95
CA GLN A 19 5.45 -13.19 -7.97
C GLN A 19 5.86 -14.02 -6.76
N GLU A 20 6.82 -14.94 -6.92
CA GLU A 20 7.34 -15.81 -5.87
C GLU A 20 8.47 -15.16 -5.04
N ASP A 21 9.03 -14.04 -5.51
CA ASP A 21 10.08 -13.30 -4.79
C ASP A 21 9.50 -12.53 -3.60
N MET A 22 9.75 -13.03 -2.39
CA MET A 22 9.28 -12.42 -1.14
C MET A 22 9.95 -11.07 -0.82
N ASN A 23 11.05 -10.71 -1.49
CA ASN A 23 11.71 -9.41 -1.31
C ASN A 23 11.02 -8.30 -2.12
N ILE A 24 10.15 -8.66 -3.06
CA ILE A 24 9.45 -7.72 -3.91
C ILE A 24 8.01 -7.54 -3.40
N THR A 25 7.64 -6.31 -3.08
CA THR A 25 6.25 -5.97 -2.72
C THR A 25 5.59 -5.16 -3.83
N ILE A 26 4.51 -5.71 -4.39
CA ILE A 26 3.67 -5.05 -5.40
C ILE A 26 2.35 -4.66 -4.75
N LYS A 27 2.01 -3.37 -4.78
CA LYS A 27 0.74 -2.83 -4.25
C LYS A 27 -0.03 -2.09 -5.35
N PRO A 28 -1.37 -2.21 -5.39
CA PRO A 28 -2.19 -1.41 -6.30
C PRO A 28 -2.08 0.07 -5.94
N ALA A 29 -2.00 0.95 -6.95
CA ALA A 29 -2.03 2.39 -6.79
C ALA A 29 -3.44 2.93 -7.14
N GLY A 30 -3.90 3.96 -6.43
CA GLY A 30 -5.28 4.45 -6.51
C GLY A 30 -5.76 4.97 -7.88
N LYS A 31 -4.87 5.16 -8.87
CA LYS A 31 -5.21 5.66 -10.21
C LYS A 31 -4.88 4.67 -11.34
N GLY A 32 -4.99 3.36 -11.09
CA GLY A 32 -4.83 2.32 -12.13
C GLY A 32 -3.39 1.91 -12.44
N GLY A 33 -2.43 2.25 -11.57
CA GLY A 33 -1.05 1.77 -11.63
C GLY A 33 -0.71 0.80 -10.50
N GLY A 34 0.57 0.48 -10.35
CA GLY A 34 1.10 -0.28 -9.22
C GLY A 34 2.35 0.38 -8.66
N VAL A 35 2.56 0.25 -7.36
CA VAL A 35 3.84 0.56 -6.71
C VAL A 35 4.59 -0.75 -6.54
N VAL A 36 5.85 -0.77 -6.97
CA VAL A 36 6.75 -1.92 -6.82
C VAL A 36 7.90 -1.51 -5.92
N VAL A 37 8.07 -2.23 -4.83
CA VAL A 37 9.22 -2.16 -3.94
C VAL A 37 10.08 -3.38 -4.23
N PHE A 38 11.29 -3.19 -4.76
CA PHE A 38 12.18 -4.29 -5.16
C PHE A 38 12.93 -4.94 -4.01
N ASP A 39 13.19 -4.18 -2.94
CA ASP A 39 13.77 -4.66 -1.70
C ASP A 39 12.92 -4.14 -0.54
N THR A 40 11.97 -4.96 -0.12
CA THR A 40 11.03 -4.64 0.95
C THR A 40 11.77 -4.38 2.27
N GLN A 41 12.83 -5.13 2.56
CA GLN A 41 13.54 -4.99 3.82
C GLN A 41 14.31 -3.67 3.89
N ASP A 42 15.02 -3.28 2.82
CA ASP A 42 15.70 -1.99 2.78
C ASP A 42 14.70 -0.83 2.83
N TYR A 43 13.56 -0.97 2.13
CA TYR A 43 12.50 0.02 2.14
C TYR A 43 11.93 0.24 3.54
N GLU A 44 11.56 -0.83 4.24
CA GLU A 44 11.03 -0.77 5.62
C GLU A 44 12.05 -0.13 6.56
N ARG A 45 13.30 -0.59 6.51
CA ARG A 45 14.39 -0.04 7.33
C ARG A 45 14.58 1.46 7.13
N ARG A 46 14.55 1.93 5.88
CA ARG A 46 14.67 3.37 5.58
C ARG A 46 13.45 4.14 6.04
N ALA A 47 12.25 3.61 5.81
CA ALA A 47 11.01 4.25 6.24
C ALA A 47 10.98 4.43 7.75
N GLU A 48 11.31 3.38 8.52
CA GLU A 48 11.44 3.44 9.97
C GLU A 48 12.50 4.44 10.42
N GLY A 49 13.66 4.44 9.76
CA GLY A 49 14.72 5.41 10.02
C GLY A 49 14.25 6.86 9.87
N LEU A 50 13.55 7.17 8.78
CA LEU A 50 12.99 8.50 8.53
C LEU A 50 11.92 8.88 9.57
N LEU A 51 11.05 7.94 9.92
CA LEU A 51 9.96 8.18 10.88
C LEU A 51 10.41 8.22 12.34
N SER A 52 11.61 7.69 12.64
CA SER A 52 12.20 7.72 13.99
C SER A 52 12.70 9.10 14.42
N VAL A 53 12.77 10.08 13.50
CA VAL A 53 13.26 11.43 13.74
C VAL A 53 12.29 12.21 14.65
N LYS A 54 12.58 12.24 15.95
CA LYS A 54 11.73 12.83 16.99
C LYS A 54 11.59 14.35 16.92
N GLU A 55 12.50 15.04 16.22
CA GLU A 55 12.37 16.47 15.97
C GLU A 55 11.19 16.80 15.05
N HIS A 56 10.80 15.87 14.17
CA HIS A 56 9.76 16.07 13.16
C HIS A 56 8.51 15.21 13.40
N TYR A 57 8.68 14.02 13.98
CA TYR A 57 7.61 13.05 14.14
C TYR A 57 7.41 12.65 15.61
N ARG A 58 6.14 12.41 15.97
CA ARG A 58 5.76 11.83 17.27
C ARG A 58 4.88 10.62 17.02
N GLN A 59 5.13 9.55 17.76
CA GLN A 59 4.29 8.36 17.73
C GLN A 59 2.91 8.67 18.32
N VAL A 60 1.85 8.32 17.58
CA VAL A 60 0.47 8.49 18.04
C VAL A 60 -0.05 7.16 18.59
N PRO A 61 -0.61 7.12 19.81
CA PRO A 61 -1.20 5.90 20.36
C PRO A 61 -2.36 5.38 19.50
N LEU A 62 -2.43 4.06 19.29
CA LEU A 62 -3.49 3.41 18.51
C LEU A 62 -4.90 3.80 18.96
N MET A 63 -5.15 3.93 20.26
CA MET A 63 -6.45 4.36 20.80
C MET A 63 -6.89 5.75 20.31
N MET A 64 -5.96 6.65 19.98
CA MET A 64 -6.30 7.95 19.42
C MET A 64 -6.76 7.82 17.95
N MET A 65 -6.19 6.88 17.19
CA MET A 65 -6.59 6.62 15.80
C MET A 65 -8.01 6.06 15.71
N ASP A 66 -8.38 5.14 16.61
CA ASP A 66 -9.73 4.55 16.65
C ASP A 66 -10.81 5.61 16.95
N LYS A 67 -10.51 6.54 17.87
CA LYS A 67 -11.42 7.63 18.22
C LYS A 67 -11.62 8.59 17.04
N VAL A 68 -10.53 9.01 16.40
CA VAL A 68 -10.58 9.88 15.21
C VAL A 68 -11.32 9.20 14.05
N GLY A 69 -11.11 7.89 13.86
CA GLY A 69 -11.82 7.11 12.85
C GLY A 69 -13.33 7.16 13.04
N LYS A 70 -13.80 6.88 14.27
CA LYS A 70 -15.23 6.94 14.62
C LYS A 70 -15.83 8.33 14.45
N GLU A 71 -15.12 9.37 14.92
CA GLU A 71 -15.57 10.76 14.78
C GLU A 71 -15.68 11.16 13.29
N THR A 72 -14.74 10.70 12.46
CA THR A 72 -14.74 10.98 11.01
C THR A 72 -15.93 10.28 10.33
N GLU A 73 -16.20 9.02 10.66
CA GLU A 73 -17.36 8.29 10.15
C GLU A 73 -18.69 8.94 10.57
N GLU A 74 -18.81 9.39 11.82
CA GLU A 74 -20.00 10.10 12.29
C GLU A 74 -20.26 11.40 11.51
N VAL A 75 -19.20 12.16 11.21
CA VAL A 75 -19.32 13.41 10.42
C VAL A 75 -19.72 13.10 8.98
N ILE A 76 -19.09 12.10 8.35
CA ILE A 76 -19.43 11.67 6.99
C ILE A 76 -20.90 11.21 6.93
N ASN A 77 -21.33 10.36 7.87
CA ASN A 77 -22.70 9.84 7.91
C ASN A 77 -23.72 10.95 8.17
N LYS A 78 -23.42 11.92 9.04
CA LYS A 78 -24.28 13.11 9.23
C LYS A 78 -24.37 13.99 7.98
N GLY A 79 -23.30 14.06 7.19
CA GLY A 79 -23.29 14.78 5.91
C GLY A 79 -24.09 14.06 4.83
N LEU A 80 -24.00 12.74 4.75
CA LEU A 80 -24.72 11.91 3.78
C LEU A 80 -26.23 11.80 4.08
N LEU A 81 -26.63 11.85 5.35
CA LEU A 81 -28.05 11.83 5.77
C LEU A 81 -28.77 13.18 5.58
N LYS A 82 -28.07 14.24 5.19
CA LYS A 82 -28.62 15.57 4.90
C LYS A 82 -28.76 15.86 3.39
N GLY A 83 -28.47 14.89 2.53
CA GLY A 83 -28.64 14.96 1.08
C GLY A 83 -29.95 14.33 0.62
#